data_AF-A0A0Q6WAQ0-F1
#
_entry.id   AF-A0A0Q6WAQ0-F1
#
_cell.length_a   1.000
_cell.length_b   1.000
_cell.length_c   1.000
_cell.angle_alpha   90.00
_cell.angle_beta   90.00
_cell.angle_gamma   90.00
#
_symmetry.space_group_name_H-M   'P 1'
#
loop_
_entity.id
_entity.type
_entity.pdbx_description
1 polymer ?
#
loop_
_entity_poly.entity_id
_entity_poly.type
_entity_poly.pdbx_seq_one_letter_code
_entity_poly.pdbx_strand_id
1 'polypeptide(L)'
;MRAFRGFTLLEMLVVLVLIALAAGLVAPSGVRWLEAARQRAWQDDLRAQLLNLPLRAFHEGRALNLDASSVRELVPDIPTDVVIELSAPLRYGPTGAASAGEIRFGKRGAPPVVWRVMAVTGDVQG
;
A
#
# COMPACT_ATOMS: atom_id res chain seq x y z
N MET A 1 62.48 -7.93 14.12
CA MET A 1 61.74 -6.76 14.63
C MET A 1 60.55 -6.51 13.72
N ARG A 2 59.31 -6.69 14.20
CA ARG A 2 58.09 -6.50 13.39
C ARG A 2 57.71 -5.02 13.43
N ALA A 3 57.77 -4.34 12.29
CA ALA A 3 57.29 -2.96 12.18
C ALA A 3 55.77 -2.94 12.35
N PHE A 4 55.29 -2.30 13.42
CA PHE A 4 53.89 -1.92 13.54
C PHE A 4 53.60 -0.87 12.47
N ARG A 5 52.94 -1.27 11.38
CA ARG A 5 52.40 -0.36 10.37
C ARG A 5 51.12 0.24 10.95
N GLY A 6 51.23 1.43 11.55
CA GLY A 6 50.08 2.23 11.97
C GLY A 6 49.36 2.84 10.77
N PHE A 7 48.04 2.93 10.85
CA PHE A 7 47.21 3.60 9.84
C PHE A 7 47.63 5.06 9.67
N THR A 8 47.74 5.51 8.41
CA THR A 8 48.06 6.92 8.12
C THR A 8 46.80 7.80 8.16
N LEU A 9 46.96 9.11 8.41
CA LEU A 9 45.85 10.08 8.29
C LEU A 9 45.19 10.03 6.91
N LEU A 10 45.99 9.83 5.86
CA LEU A 10 45.51 9.70 4.48
C LEU A 10 44.61 8.47 4.32
N GLU A 11 45.03 7.33 4.88
CA GLU A 11 44.28 6.09 4.82
C GLU A 11 42.93 6.22 5.52
N MET A 12 42.89 6.94 6.65
CA MET A 12 41.63 7.17 7.35
C MET A 12 40.72 8.16 6.63
N LEU A 13 41.27 9.18 5.96
CA LEU A 13 40.51 10.04 5.06
C LEU A 13 39.92 9.25 3.87
N VAL A 14 40.72 8.37 3.25
CA VAL A 14 40.25 7.51 2.15
C VAL A 14 39.14 6.58 2.64
N VAL A 15 39.28 5.96 3.81
CA VAL A 15 38.25 5.10 4.39
C VAL A 15 36.95 5.88 4.62
N LEU A 16 37.02 7.09 5.18
CA LEU A 16 35.83 7.94 5.37
C LEU A 16 35.17 8.31 4.04
N VAL A 17 35.96 8.64 3.01
CA VAL A 17 35.45 8.92 1.66
C VAL A 17 34.78 7.67 1.06
N LEU A 18 35.40 6.49 1.20
CA LEU A 18 34.83 5.24 0.72
C LEU A 18 33.52 4.87 1.45
N ILE A 19 33.45 5.09 2.77
CA ILE A 19 32.22 4.91 3.56
C ILE A 19 31.14 5.89 3.09
N ALA A 20 31.47 7.16 2.87
CA ALA A 20 30.52 8.16 2.40
C ALA A 20 29.97 7.81 1.00
N LEU A 21 30.83 7.36 0.08
CA LEU A 21 30.44 6.89 -1.24
C LEU A 21 29.56 5.63 -1.17
N ALA A 22 29.93 4.66 -0.33
CA ALA A 22 29.14 3.45 -0.12
C ALA A 22 27.77 3.75 0.49
N ALA A 23 27.72 4.64 1.50
CA ALA A 23 26.47 5.07 2.14
C ALA A 23 25.56 5.82 1.16
N GLY A 24 26.13 6.68 0.31
CA GLY A 24 25.38 7.38 -0.76
C GLY A 24 24.74 6.44 -1.77
N LEU A 25 25.36 5.27 -2.02
CA LEU A 25 24.82 4.24 -2.91
C LEU A 25 23.64 3.46 -2.30
N VAL A 26 23.63 3.28 -0.97
CA VAL A 26 22.60 2.49 -0.25
C VAL A 26 21.39 3.35 0.14
N ALA A 27 21.54 4.67 0.29
CA ALA A 27 20.45 5.57 0.64
C ALA A 27 19.16 5.41 -0.23
N PRO A 28 19.22 5.35 -1.57
CA PRO A 28 18.00 5.25 -2.39
C PRO A 28 17.29 3.89 -2.28
N SER A 29 18.00 2.81 -1.93
CA SER A 29 17.39 1.48 -1.83
C SER A 29 16.53 1.32 -0.57
N GLY A 30 16.94 1.95 0.54
CA GLY A 30 16.16 1.97 1.78
C GLY A 30 14.81 2.66 1.62
N VAL A 31 14.77 3.81 0.92
CA VAL A 31 13.53 4.54 0.65
C VAL A 31 12.56 3.71 -0.18
N ARG A 32 13.04 3.07 -1.26
CA ARG A 32 12.19 2.21 -2.09
C ARG A 32 11.56 1.04 -1.33
N TRP A 33 12.28 0.48 -0.36
CA TRP A 33 11.76 -0.61 0.46
C TRP A 33 10.66 -0.13 1.40
N LEU A 34 10.84 1.04 2.03
CA LEU A 34 9.82 1.65 2.88
C LEU A 34 8.55 1.99 2.10
N GLU A 35 8.68 2.61 0.93
CA GLU A 35 7.55 2.89 0.04
C GLU A 35 6.79 1.62 -0.34
N ALA A 36 7.51 0.54 -0.68
CA ALA A 36 6.89 -0.73 -1.01
C ALA A 36 6.18 -1.38 0.19
N ALA A 37 6.77 -1.28 1.39
CA ALA A 37 6.17 -1.77 2.63
C ALA A 37 4.89 -0.98 2.97
N ARG A 38 4.94 0.35 2.89
CA ARG A 38 3.76 1.21 3.07
C ARG A 38 2.69 0.91 2.05
N GLN A 39 3.07 0.67 0.80
CA GLN A 39 2.14 0.31 -0.26
C GLN A 39 1.38 -0.98 0.05
N ARG A 40 2.09 -2.02 0.50
CA ARG A 40 1.47 -3.29 0.88
C ARG A 40 0.57 -3.14 2.09
N ALA A 41 1.00 -2.40 3.11
CA ALA A 41 0.25 -2.21 4.34
C ALA A 41 -1.14 -1.62 4.10
N TRP A 42 -1.25 -0.51 3.35
CA TRP A 42 -2.57 0.08 3.07
C TRP A 42 -3.42 -0.79 2.14
N GLN A 43 -2.81 -1.56 1.23
CA GLN A 43 -3.54 -2.50 0.38
C GLN A 43 -4.13 -3.66 1.19
N ASP A 44 -3.34 -4.21 2.12
CA ASP A 44 -3.80 -5.28 2.99
C ASP A 44 -4.90 -4.81 3.93
N ASP A 45 -4.80 -3.58 4.46
CA ASP A 45 -5.86 -2.97 5.26
C ASP A 45 -7.13 -2.73 4.43
N LEU A 46 -6.99 -2.19 3.21
CA LEU A 46 -8.14 -2.02 2.30
C LEU A 46 -8.84 -3.35 2.02
N ARG A 47 -8.08 -4.41 1.73
CA ARG A 47 -8.64 -5.74 1.50
C ARG A 47 -9.37 -6.25 2.74
N ALA A 48 -8.75 -6.15 3.92
CA ALA A 48 -9.37 -6.58 5.18
C ALA A 48 -10.68 -5.85 5.46
N GLN A 49 -10.72 -4.54 5.22
CA GLN A 49 -11.92 -3.75 5.41
C GLN A 49 -13.00 -4.10 4.40
N LEU A 50 -12.65 -4.32 3.12
CA LEU A 50 -13.60 -4.76 2.10
C LEU A 50 -14.25 -6.11 2.45
N LEU A 51 -13.45 -7.06 2.95
CA LEU A 51 -13.93 -8.39 3.37
C LEU A 51 -14.84 -8.33 4.61
N ASN A 52 -14.72 -7.30 5.44
CA ASN A 52 -15.56 -7.10 6.62
C ASN A 52 -16.88 -6.36 6.34
N LEU A 53 -17.03 -5.71 5.18
CA LEU A 53 -18.25 -4.97 4.84
C LEU A 53 -19.52 -5.82 4.74
N PRO A 54 -19.50 -7.03 4.14
CA PRO A 54 -20.65 -7.94 4.17
C PRO A 54 -21.18 -8.18 5.58
N LEU A 55 -20.26 -8.49 6.51
CA LEU A 55 -20.57 -8.77 7.90
C LEU A 55 -21.13 -7.52 8.60
N ARG A 56 -20.54 -6.35 8.35
CA ARG A 56 -21.04 -5.07 8.89
C ARG A 56 -22.42 -4.71 8.36
N ALA A 57 -22.68 -4.84 7.06
CA ALA A 57 -23.98 -4.56 6.46
C ALA A 57 -25.07 -5.49 7.03
N PHE A 58 -24.72 -6.75 7.29
CA PHE A 58 -25.60 -7.70 7.96
C PHE A 58 -25.89 -7.32 9.42
N HIS A 59 -24.85 -7.01 10.21
CA HIS A 59 -25.01 -6.63 11.62
C HIS A 59 -25.78 -5.32 11.81
N GLU A 60 -25.54 -4.33 10.94
CA GLU A 60 -26.22 -3.04 10.99
C GLU A 60 -27.65 -3.11 10.38
N GLY A 61 -28.00 -4.22 9.71
CA GLY A 61 -29.31 -4.42 9.08
C GLY A 61 -29.64 -3.41 7.98
N ARG A 62 -28.63 -2.71 7.44
CA ARG A 62 -28.79 -1.65 6.44
C ARG A 62 -27.88 -1.85 5.25
N ALA A 63 -28.31 -1.36 4.09
CA ALA A 63 -27.48 -1.37 2.91
C ALA A 63 -26.35 -0.33 3.04
N LEU A 64 -25.11 -0.74 2.76
CA LEU A 64 -23.95 0.14 2.64
C LEU A 64 -23.70 0.42 1.16
N ASN A 65 -23.61 1.70 0.79
CA ASN A 65 -23.18 2.11 -0.54
C ASN A 65 -21.78 2.73 -0.44
N LEU A 66 -20.83 2.18 -1.17
CA LEU A 66 -19.47 2.65 -1.26
C LEU A 66 -19.23 3.30 -2.60
N ASP A 67 -18.71 4.53 -2.53
CA ASP A 67 -18.12 5.26 -3.64
C ASP A 67 -16.61 5.43 -3.41
N ALA A 68 -15.92 6.13 -4.31
CA ALA A 68 -14.48 6.33 -4.22
C ALA A 68 -14.06 7.09 -2.94
N SER A 69 -14.90 8.02 -2.47
CA SER A 69 -14.67 8.76 -1.21
C SER A 69 -14.79 7.84 0.00
N SER A 70 -15.86 7.06 0.08
CA SER A 70 -16.09 6.14 1.20
C SER A 70 -15.02 5.05 1.28
N VAL A 71 -14.49 4.59 0.14
CA VAL A 71 -13.34 3.66 0.11
C VAL A 71 -12.08 4.31 0.69
N ARG A 72 -11.85 5.61 0.44
CA ARG A 72 -10.74 6.35 1.03
C ARG A 72 -10.94 6.58 2.54
N GLU A 73 -12.16 6.87 2.97
CA GLU A 73 -12.48 7.03 4.40
C GLU A 73 -12.30 5.74 5.19
N LEU A 74 -12.49 4.59 4.52
CA LEU A 74 -12.27 3.28 5.09
C LEU A 74 -10.80 3.14 5.53
N VAL A 75 -9.84 3.51 4.68
CA VAL A 75 -8.40 3.39 4.95
C VAL A 75 -7.72 4.76 4.90
N PRO A 76 -7.53 5.44 6.05
CA PRO A 76 -6.92 6.77 6.09
C PRO A 76 -5.43 6.77 5.67
N ASP A 77 -4.77 5.61 5.73
CA ASP A 77 -3.37 5.44 5.34
C ASP A 77 -3.15 5.41 3.81
N ILE A 78 -4.22 5.44 3.00
CA ILE A 78 -4.11 5.56 1.55
C ILE A 78 -3.47 6.92 1.19
N PRO A 79 -2.34 6.91 0.48
CA PRO A 79 -1.68 8.14 0.04
C PRO A 79 -2.58 9.02 -0.83
N THR A 80 -2.41 10.35 -0.75
CA THR A 80 -3.20 11.33 -1.51
C THR A 80 -2.91 11.29 -3.02
N ASP A 81 -1.74 10.78 -3.43
CA ASP A 81 -1.34 10.61 -4.83
C ASP A 81 -1.93 9.36 -5.50
N VAL A 82 -2.57 8.48 -4.73
CA VAL A 82 -3.33 7.33 -5.25
C VAL A 82 -4.72 7.80 -5.67
N VAL A 83 -5.08 7.57 -6.92
CA VAL A 83 -6.43 7.79 -7.44
C VAL A 83 -7.22 6.49 -7.28
N ILE A 84 -8.46 6.58 -6.80
CA ILE A 84 -9.38 5.45 -6.64
C ILE A 84 -10.58 5.71 -7.55
N GLU A 85 -10.91 4.74 -8.38
CA GLU A 85 -12.04 4.77 -9.30
C GLU A 85 -12.83 3.49 -9.15
N LEU A 86 -14.15 3.59 -9.07
CA LEU A 86 -15.03 2.43 -9.07
C LEU A 86 -15.78 2.41 -10.41
N SER A 87 -15.84 1.25 -11.08
CA SER A 87 -16.64 1.09 -12.29
C SER A 87 -18.14 1.34 -12.04
N ALA A 88 -18.60 1.03 -10.82
CA ALA A 88 -19.93 1.30 -10.33
C ALA A 88 -19.89 1.38 -8.79
N PRO A 89 -20.81 2.12 -8.14
CA PRO A 89 -20.90 2.14 -6.68
C PRO A 89 -21.08 0.72 -6.13
N LEU A 90 -20.24 0.34 -5.18
CA LEU A 90 -20.30 -0.96 -4.53
C LEU A 90 -21.41 -0.96 -3.49
N ARG A 91 -22.37 -1.87 -3.62
CA ARG A 91 -23.50 -2.00 -2.71
C ARG A 91 -23.39 -3.29 -1.92
N TYR A 92 -23.48 -3.18 -0.60
CA TYR A 92 -23.61 -4.31 0.31
C TYR A 92 -25.00 -4.26 0.92
N GLY A 93 -25.81 -5.29 0.66
CA GLY A 93 -27.19 -5.38 1.14
C GLY A 93 -27.28 -5.73 2.64
N PRO A 94 -28.45 -5.53 3.26
CA PRO A 94 -28.67 -5.86 4.67
C PRO A 94 -28.60 -7.36 4.97
N THR A 95 -28.58 -8.20 3.93
CA THR A 95 -28.36 -9.65 4.03
C THR A 95 -26.88 -10.04 4.01
N GLY A 96 -25.97 -9.06 3.90
CA GLY A 96 -24.54 -9.27 3.70
C GLY A 96 -24.14 -9.52 2.24
N ALA A 97 -25.09 -9.59 1.31
CA ALA A 97 -24.77 -9.81 -0.11
C ALA A 97 -24.09 -8.57 -0.73
N ALA A 98 -22.93 -8.76 -1.36
CA ALA A 98 -22.25 -7.72 -2.12
C ALA A 98 -22.71 -7.65 -3.59
N SER A 99 -22.71 -6.47 -4.18
CA SER A 99 -22.81 -6.29 -5.64
C SER A 99 -21.47 -6.54 -6.31
N ALA A 100 -21.48 -7.12 -7.51
CA ALA A 100 -20.27 -7.15 -8.33
C ALA A 100 -19.80 -5.72 -8.65
N GLY A 101 -18.50 -5.49 -8.58
CA GLY A 101 -17.90 -4.22 -8.91
C GLY A 101 -16.40 -4.35 -9.16
N GLU A 102 -15.82 -3.34 -9.80
CA GLU A 102 -14.37 -3.26 -9.96
C GLU A 102 -13.87 -1.97 -9.31
N ILE A 103 -12.84 -2.10 -8.50
CA ILE A 103 -12.11 -1.01 -7.86
C ILE A 103 -10.77 -0.89 -8.59
N ARG A 104 -10.53 0.24 -9.24
CA ARG A 104 -9.24 0.58 -9.82
C ARG A 104 -8.55 1.56 -8.89
N PHE A 105 -7.30 1.28 -8.58
CA PHE A 105 -6.49 2.23 -7.82
C PHE A 105 -5.05 2.24 -8.31
N GLY A 106 -4.44 3.41 -8.30
CA GLY A 106 -3.07 3.57 -8.76
C GLY A 106 -2.59 5.00 -8.60
N LYS A 107 -1.26 5.18 -8.61
CA LYS A 107 -0.69 6.51 -8.70
C LYS A 107 -0.97 7.09 -10.08
N ARG A 108 -1.19 8.40 -10.14
CA ARG A 108 -1.38 9.12 -11.41
C ARG A 108 -0.14 8.91 -12.30
N GLY A 109 -0.32 8.26 -13.45
CA GLY A 109 0.76 7.96 -14.40
C GLY A 109 1.39 6.56 -14.26
N ALA A 110 0.97 5.74 -13.30
CA ALA A 110 1.33 4.32 -13.22
C ALA A 110 0.14 3.45 -13.69
N PRO A 111 0.38 2.21 -14.18
CA PRO A 111 -0.71 1.30 -14.50
C PRO A 111 -1.56 1.04 -13.24
N PRO A 112 -2.89 1.23 -13.31
CA PRO A 112 -3.76 1.02 -12.16
C PRO A 112 -3.84 -0.48 -11.83
N VAL A 113 -3.87 -0.79 -10.54
CA VAL A 113 -4.23 -2.10 -10.03
C VAL A 113 -5.75 -2.21 -10.06
N VAL A 114 -6.26 -3.34 -10.55
CA VAL A 114 -7.70 -3.58 -10.66
C VAL A 114 -8.08 -4.71 -9.73
N TRP A 115 -8.92 -4.43 -8.76
CA TRP A 115 -9.54 -5.43 -7.90
C TRP A 115 -11.00 -5.62 -8.28
N ARG A 116 -11.43 -6.87 -8.42
CA ARG A 116 -12.82 -7.24 -8.65
C ARG A 116 -13.44 -7.73 -7.35
N VAL A 117 -14.56 -7.13 -6.98
CA VAL A 117 -15.41 -7.58 -5.90
C VAL A 117 -16.44 -8.55 -6.47
N MET A 118 -16.48 -9.76 -5.93
CA MET A 118 -17.42 -10.79 -6.37
C MET A 118 -18.81 -10.55 -5.78
N ALA A 119 -19.83 -10.75 -6.62
CA ALA A 119 -21.22 -10.70 -6.17
C ALA A 119 -21.47 -11.76 -5.09
N VAL A 120 -22.42 -11.47 -4.20
CA VAL A 120 -22.86 -12.33 -3.10
C VAL A 120 -21.84 -12.46 -1.97
N THR A 121 -20.59 -12.83 -2.26
CA THR A 121 -19.56 -13.05 -1.23
C THR A 121 -18.81 -11.80 -0.81
N GLY A 122 -18.66 -10.81 -1.71
CA GLY A 122 -17.81 -9.65 -1.47
C GLY A 122 -16.32 -9.95 -1.49
N ASP A 123 -15.92 -11.14 -1.96
CA ASP A 123 -14.51 -11.54 -2.10
C ASP A 123 -13.78 -10.64 -3.09
N VAL A 124 -12.49 -10.35 -2.83
CA VAL A 124 -11.69 -9.38 -3.58
C VAL A 124 -10.56 -10.08 -4.32
N GLN A 125 -10.67 -10.16 -5.65
CA GLN A 125 -9.65 -10.75 -6.53
C GLN A 125 -8.86 -9.66 -7.25
N GLY A 126 -7.53 -9.78 -7.29
CA GLY A 126 -6.63 -8.78 -7.86
C GLY A 126 -5.43 -9.37 -8.57
#